data_AF-A0A7S0WLR6-F1
#
_entry.id   AF-A0A7S0WLR6-F1
#
_cell.length_a   1.000
_cell.length_b   1.000
_cell.length_c   1.000
_cell.angle_alpha   90.00
_cell.angle_beta   90.00
_cell.angle_gamma   90.00
#
_symmetry.space_group_name_H-M   'P 1'
#
loop_
_entity.id
_entity.type
_entity.pdbx_description
1 polymer ?
#
loop_
_entity_poly.entity_id
_entity_poly.type
_entity_poly.pdbx_seq_one_letter_code
_entity_poly.pdbx_strand_id
1 'polypeptide(L)'
;DEEMVAAMVTDLLARLPPDFDIEKAGHRYPVKYEESLNQVLVQEMLRYNRLLATIRTSLLGLDKALAGLQVMSGELDTVFRSMAVGAVPALWKGKSFPSLKPLAGYTADLIARCTMLSDWYEHGPPPVF
;
A
#
# COMPACT_ATOMS: atom_id res chain seq x y z
N ASP A 1 17.29 -9.48 15.02
CA ASP A 1 16.20 -9.66 14.04
C ASP A 1 14.90 -8.99 14.47
N GLU A 2 14.38 -9.29 15.67
CA GLU A 2 13.09 -8.77 16.12
C GLU A 2 13.03 -7.24 16.26
N GLU A 3 13.99 -6.63 16.95
CA GLU A 3 14.07 -5.15 17.10
C GLU A 3 14.20 -4.43 15.75
N MET A 4 14.96 -5.02 14.82
CA MET A 4 15.12 -4.48 13.47
C MET A 4 13.80 -4.51 12.72
N VAL A 5 13.04 -5.61 12.80
CA VAL A 5 11.73 -5.71 12.17
C VAL A 5 10.73 -4.76 12.84
N ALA A 6 10.75 -4.61 14.16
CA ALA A 6 9.92 -3.65 14.87
C ALA A 6 10.18 -2.22 14.37
N ALA A 7 11.45 -1.81 14.27
CA ALA A 7 11.82 -0.49 13.74
C ALA A 7 11.33 -0.29 12.29
N MET A 8 11.45 -1.32 11.44
CA MET A 8 10.91 -1.29 10.08
C MET A 8 9.39 -1.16 10.06
N VAL A 9 8.67 -1.89 10.92
CA VAL A 9 7.21 -1.80 11.03
C VAL A 9 6.79 -0.39 11.41
N THR A 10 7.44 0.21 12.41
CA THR A 10 7.16 1.59 12.85
C THR A 10 7.42 2.60 11.72
N ASP A 11 8.56 2.52 11.04
CA ASP A 11 8.89 3.42 9.90
C ASP A 11 7.86 3.30 8.77
N LEU A 12 7.53 2.06 8.39
CA LEU A 12 6.58 1.81 7.31
C LEU A 12 5.18 2.32 7.66
N LEU A 13 4.70 2.09 8.89
CA LEU A 13 3.39 2.58 9.34
C LEU A 13 3.32 4.12 9.30
N ALA A 14 4.39 4.80 9.68
CA ALA A 14 4.47 6.27 9.66
C ALA A 14 4.47 6.85 8.23
N ARG A 15 5.03 6.12 7.26
CA ARG A 15 5.17 6.57 5.86
C ARG A 15 4.01 6.17 4.95
N LEU A 16 3.18 5.21 5.36
CA LEU A 16 2.06 4.74 4.53
C LEU A 16 1.02 5.84 4.31
N PRO A 17 0.69 6.17 3.05
CA PRO A 17 -0.30 7.18 2.75
C PRO A 17 -1.68 6.77 3.30
N PRO A 18 -2.56 7.75 3.58
CA PRO A 18 -3.94 7.47 3.92
C PRO A 18 -4.68 6.86 2.72
N ASP A 19 -5.82 6.24 2.99
CA ASP A 19 -6.69 5.72 1.93
C ASP A 19 -7.32 6.86 1.12
N PHE A 20 -7.51 6.62 -0.17
CA PHE A 20 -8.22 7.53 -1.06
C PHE A 20 -9.72 7.56 -0.75
N ASP A 21 -10.32 8.73 -0.84
CA ASP A 21 -11.78 8.89 -0.79
C ASP A 21 -12.39 8.58 -2.16
N ILE A 22 -12.84 7.33 -2.33
CA ILE A 22 -13.37 6.82 -3.60
C ILE A 22 -14.71 7.47 -3.96
N GLU A 23 -15.51 7.85 -2.97
CA GLU A 23 -16.80 8.52 -3.20
C GLU A 23 -16.56 9.91 -3.76
N LYS A 24 -15.69 10.69 -3.10
CA LYS A 24 -15.27 12.01 -3.58
C LYS A 24 -14.56 11.93 -4.94
N ALA A 25 -13.75 10.89 -5.17
CA ALA A 25 -13.12 10.63 -6.47
C ALA A 25 -14.16 10.37 -7.56
N GLY A 26 -15.16 9.53 -7.29
CA GLY A 26 -16.24 9.23 -8.24
C GLY A 26 -17.11 10.44 -8.58
N HIS A 27 -17.34 11.35 -7.63
CA HIS A 27 -18.04 12.60 -7.88
C HIS A 27 -17.22 13.58 -8.75
N ARG A 28 -15.92 13.70 -8.50
CA ARG A 28 -15.03 14.61 -9.26
C ARG A 28 -14.72 14.08 -10.66
N TYR A 29 -14.56 12.77 -10.80
CA TYR A 29 -14.22 12.07 -12.03
C TYR A 29 -15.34 11.08 -12.40
N PRO A 30 -16.53 11.57 -12.80
CA PRO A 30 -17.65 10.71 -13.13
C PRO A 30 -17.37 9.90 -14.39
N VAL A 31 -18.07 8.77 -14.49
CA VAL A 31 -18.05 7.91 -15.68
C VAL A 31 -18.60 8.67 -16.89
N LYS A 32 -17.74 8.95 -17.86
CA LYS A 32 -18.11 9.53 -19.15
C LYS A 32 -17.38 8.78 -20.26
N TYR A 33 -18.06 8.56 -21.38
CA TYR A 33 -17.49 7.86 -22.53
C TYR A 33 -16.29 8.62 -23.14
N GLU A 34 -16.37 9.95 -23.17
CA GLU A 34 -15.32 10.82 -23.72
C GLU A 34 -14.08 10.94 -22.80
N GLU A 35 -14.22 10.58 -21.52
CA GLU A 35 -13.17 10.71 -20.48
C GLU A 35 -12.90 9.35 -19.83
N SER A 36 -12.53 8.35 -20.63
CA SER A 36 -12.29 6.97 -20.17
C SER A 36 -11.25 6.85 -19.03
N LEU A 37 -10.31 7.79 -18.96
CA LEU A 37 -9.28 7.83 -17.91
C LEU A 37 -9.85 8.15 -16.51
N ASN A 38 -11.05 8.74 -16.41
CA ASN A 38 -11.72 8.96 -15.13
C ASN A 38 -11.98 7.63 -14.40
N GLN A 39 -12.44 6.63 -15.15
CA GLN A 39 -12.65 5.29 -14.60
C GLN A 39 -11.34 4.66 -14.16
N VAL A 40 -10.26 4.85 -14.92
CA VAL A 40 -8.93 4.34 -14.58
C VAL A 40 -8.49 4.89 -13.23
N LEU A 41 -8.57 6.22 -13.02
CA LEU A 41 -8.19 6.85 -11.75
C LEU A 41 -8.96 6.25 -10.56
N VAL A 42 -10.29 6.22 -10.63
CA VAL A 42 -11.14 5.76 -9.53
C VAL A 42 -10.90 4.28 -9.22
N GLN A 43 -10.76 3.43 -10.25
CA GLN A 43 -10.48 2.00 -10.07
C GLN A 43 -9.08 1.75 -9.53
N GLU A 44 -8.08 2.49 -10.00
CA GLU A 44 -6.71 2.41 -9.48
C GLU A 44 -6.66 2.83 -8.01
N MET A 45 -7.26 3.96 -7.64
CA MET A 45 -7.37 4.39 -6.24
C MET A 45 -8.02 3.31 -5.37
N LEU A 46 -9.12 2.71 -5.82
CA LEU A 46 -9.77 1.62 -5.11
C LEU A 46 -8.85 0.39 -4.94
N ARG A 47 -8.08 0.06 -5.99
CA ARG A 47 -7.10 -1.04 -5.94
C ARG A 47 -6.00 -0.77 -4.93
N TYR A 48 -5.44 0.45 -4.91
CA TYR A 48 -4.41 0.82 -3.93
C TYR A 48 -4.96 0.88 -2.50
N ASN A 49 -6.21 1.31 -2.27
CA ASN A 49 -6.83 1.20 -0.95
C ASN A 49 -6.85 -0.23 -0.42
N ARG A 50 -7.19 -1.22 -1.26
CA ARG A 50 -7.18 -2.64 -0.86
C ARG A 50 -5.78 -3.13 -0.50
N LEU A 51 -4.76 -2.66 -1.24
CA LEU A 51 -3.36 -2.95 -0.94
C LEU A 51 -2.92 -2.29 0.37
N LEU A 52 -3.14 -0.98 0.52
CA LEU A 52 -2.80 -0.19 1.70
C LEU A 52 -3.46 -0.76 2.96
N ALA A 53 -4.74 -1.13 2.90
CA ALA A 53 -5.45 -1.77 4.00
C ALA A 53 -4.79 -3.10 4.41
N THR A 54 -4.34 -3.90 3.44
CA THR A 54 -3.67 -5.18 3.70
C THR A 54 -2.31 -4.98 4.35
N ILE A 55 -1.51 -4.04 3.83
CA ILE A 55 -0.22 -3.69 4.40
C ILE A 55 -0.40 -3.14 5.82
N ARG A 56 -1.26 -2.14 6.00
CA ARG A 56 -1.52 -1.49 7.29
C ARG A 56 -2.01 -2.49 8.34
N THR A 57 -2.98 -3.34 8.00
CA THR A 57 -3.52 -4.34 8.93
C THR A 57 -2.46 -5.37 9.33
N SER A 58 -1.68 -5.87 8.37
CA SER A 58 -0.62 -6.84 8.66
C SER A 58 0.52 -6.22 9.50
N LEU A 59 0.91 -4.97 9.22
CA LEU A 59 1.91 -4.26 10.02
C LEU A 59 1.43 -3.98 11.44
N LEU A 60 0.18 -3.53 11.63
CA LEU A 60 -0.40 -3.31 12.97
C LEU A 60 -0.56 -4.62 13.75
N GLY A 61 -0.93 -5.70 13.07
CA GLY A 61 -0.98 -7.03 13.68
C GLY A 61 0.39 -7.51 14.12
N LEU A 62 1.40 -7.30 13.26
CA LEU A 62 2.78 -7.65 13.56
C LEU A 62 3.35 -6.82 14.72
N ASP A 63 3.13 -5.51 14.73
CA ASP A 63 3.52 -4.60 15.82
C ASP A 63 3.00 -5.08 17.19
N LYS A 64 1.70 -5.41 17.25
CA LYS A 64 1.10 -5.98 18.47
C LYS A 64 1.69 -7.34 18.85
N ALA A 65 1.99 -8.18 17.86
CA ALA A 65 2.57 -9.50 18.12
C ALA A 65 4.00 -9.40 18.69
N LEU A 66 4.82 -8.49 18.14
CA LEU A 66 6.16 -8.18 18.64
C LEU A 66 6.13 -7.56 20.04
N ALA A 67 5.10 -6.77 20.34
CA ALA A 67 4.88 -6.23 21.69
C ALA A 67 4.29 -7.25 22.69
N GLY A 68 4.04 -8.50 22.28
CA GLY A 68 3.40 -9.52 23.12
C GLY A 68 1.92 -9.26 23.42
N LEU A 69 1.29 -8.32 22.71
CA LEU A 69 -0.12 -7.93 22.88
C LEU A 69 -1.07 -8.79 22.04
N GLN A 70 -0.54 -9.55 21.08
CA GLN A 70 -1.28 -10.50 20.26
C GLN A 70 -0.43 -11.74 19.98
N VAL A 71 -1.08 -12.89 19.79
CA VAL A 71 -0.36 -14.10 19.34
C VAL A 71 0.12 -13.93 17.90
N MET A 72 1.37 -14.31 17.65
CA MET A 72 1.95 -14.39 16.31
C MET A 72 1.22 -15.50 15.52
N SER A 73 0.32 -15.11 14.62
CA SER A 73 -0.35 -16.06 13.73
C SER A 73 0.63 -16.57 12.67
N GLY A 74 0.29 -17.68 12.00
CA GLY A 74 1.11 -18.19 10.89
C GLY A 74 1.28 -17.16 9.77
N GLU A 75 0.25 -16.37 9.47
CA GLU A 75 0.34 -15.28 8.48
C GLU A 75 1.32 -14.19 8.95
N LEU A 76 1.23 -13.74 10.20
CA LEU A 76 2.13 -12.73 10.75
C LEU A 76 3.59 -13.22 10.82
N ASP A 77 3.82 -14.49 11.14
CA ASP A 77 5.16 -15.10 11.11
C ASP A 77 5.74 -15.08 9.68
N THR A 78 4.93 -15.35 8.65
CA THR A 78 5.41 -15.23 7.26
C THR A 78 5.75 -13.80 6.86
N VAL A 79 4.98 -12.82 7.34
CA VAL A 79 5.26 -11.39 7.13
C VAL A 79 6.57 -11.02 7.83
N PHE A 80 6.72 -11.40 9.10
CA PHE A 80 7.93 -11.17 9.89
C PHE A 80 9.18 -11.72 9.19
N ARG A 81 9.17 -13.00 8.79
CA ARG A 81 10.31 -13.64 8.12
C ARG A 81 10.67 -12.95 6.81
N SER A 82 9.67 -12.54 6.03
CA SER A 82 9.90 -11.80 4.79
C SER A 82 10.58 -10.46 5.07
N MET A 83 10.07 -9.71 6.04
CA MET A 83 10.65 -8.42 6.42
C MET A 83 12.06 -8.54 7.00
N ALA A 84 12.32 -9.57 7.81
CA ALA A 84 13.64 -9.83 8.39
C ALA A 84 14.74 -10.00 7.34
N VAL A 85 14.41 -10.53 6.16
CA VAL A 85 15.34 -10.67 5.03
C VAL A 85 15.19 -9.58 3.96
N GLY A 86 14.47 -8.49 4.26
CA GLY A 86 14.26 -7.37 3.34
C GLY A 86 13.39 -7.72 2.11
N ALA A 87 12.60 -8.78 2.19
CA ALA A 87 11.69 -9.21 1.12
C ALA A 87 10.27 -8.67 1.33
N VAL A 88 9.56 -8.45 0.22
CA VAL A 88 8.14 -8.09 0.25
C VAL A 88 7.31 -9.33 0.63
N PRO A 89 6.47 -9.27 1.67
CA PRO A 89 5.59 -10.36 2.06
C PRO A 89 4.67 -10.84 0.93
N ALA A 90 4.44 -12.15 0.84
CA ALA A 90 3.54 -12.75 -0.16
C ALA A 90 2.10 -12.20 -0.06
N LEU A 91 1.66 -11.92 1.17
CA LEU A 91 0.37 -11.29 1.47
C LEU A 91 0.18 -9.96 0.73
N TRP A 92 1.26 -9.18 0.55
CA TRP A 92 1.22 -7.90 -0.15
C TRP A 92 1.26 -8.10 -1.65
N LYS A 93 2.13 -9.01 -2.13
CA LYS A 93 2.31 -9.30 -3.56
C LYS A 93 1.01 -9.67 -4.27
N GLY A 94 0.14 -10.47 -3.64
CA GLY A 94 -1.13 -10.90 -4.24
C GLY A 94 -2.11 -9.77 -4.55
N LYS A 95 -1.92 -8.59 -3.96
CA LYS A 95 -2.77 -7.40 -4.17
C LYS A 95 -1.99 -6.22 -4.78
N SER A 96 -0.74 -6.44 -5.15
CA SER A 96 0.18 -5.39 -5.55
C SER A 96 0.42 -5.34 -7.05
N PHE A 97 1.09 -4.26 -7.46
CA PHE A 97 1.66 -4.13 -8.79
C PHE A 97 2.87 -5.07 -8.95
N PRO A 98 3.18 -5.52 -10.18
CA PRO A 98 4.37 -6.32 -10.45
C PRO A 98 5.65 -5.60 -9.98
N SER A 99 6.45 -6.26 -9.14
CA SER A 99 7.72 -5.73 -8.65
C SER A 99 8.68 -6.86 -8.26
N LEU A 100 9.96 -6.67 -8.56
CA LEU A 100 11.07 -7.52 -8.11
C LEU A 100 11.98 -6.79 -7.11
N LYS A 101 11.59 -5.58 -6.68
CA LYS A 101 12.39 -4.77 -5.75
C LYS A 101 12.38 -5.38 -4.34
N PRO A 102 13.47 -5.20 -3.57
CA PRO A 102 13.45 -5.48 -2.14
C PRO A 102 12.47 -4.53 -1.42
N LEU A 103 12.15 -4.84 -0.16
CA LEU A 103 11.14 -4.16 0.65
C LEU A 103 11.26 -2.64 0.62
N ALA A 104 12.46 -2.08 0.83
CA ALA A 104 12.68 -0.64 0.83
C ALA A 104 12.33 0.02 -0.53
N GLY A 105 12.78 -0.59 -1.63
CA GLY A 105 12.50 -0.11 -2.98
C GLY A 105 11.04 -0.28 -3.39
N TYR A 106 10.42 -1.38 -2.94
CA TYR A 106 8.99 -1.62 -3.13
C TYR A 106 8.13 -0.57 -2.41
N THR A 107 8.45 -0.25 -1.15
CA THR A 107 7.72 0.78 -0.39
C THR A 107 7.87 2.15 -1.03
N ALA A 108 9.07 2.50 -1.49
CA ALA A 108 9.30 3.77 -2.19
C ALA A 108 8.43 3.88 -3.45
N ASP A 109 8.35 2.81 -4.25
CA ASP A 109 7.49 2.77 -5.44
C ASP A 109 6.00 2.85 -5.09
N LEU A 110 5.57 2.15 -4.03
CA LEU A 110 4.19 2.19 -3.56
C LEU A 110 3.78 3.63 -3.21
N ILE A 111 4.61 4.33 -2.43
CA ILE A 111 4.35 5.73 -2.06
C ILE A 111 4.33 6.62 -3.29
N ALA A 112 5.31 6.49 -4.19
CA ALA A 112 5.36 7.28 -5.42
C ALA A 112 4.13 7.08 -6.31
N ARG A 113 3.63 5.84 -6.41
CA ARG A 113 2.40 5.52 -7.15
C ARG A 113 1.17 6.11 -6.49
N CYS A 114 1.08 6.08 -5.17
CA CYS A 114 0.00 6.75 -4.44
C CYS A 114 0.03 8.27 -4.66
N THR A 115 1.22 8.89 -4.58
CA THR A 115 1.42 10.32 -4.88
C THR A 115 1.00 10.65 -6.30
N MET A 116 1.38 9.86 -7.29
CA MET A 116 0.97 10.04 -8.68
C MET A 116 -0.57 10.03 -8.84
N LEU A 117 -1.27 9.14 -8.14
CA LEU A 117 -2.74 9.11 -8.16
C LEU A 117 -3.35 10.31 -7.43
N SER A 118 -2.78 10.74 -6.30
CA SER A 118 -3.19 11.98 -5.62
C SER A 118 -3.01 13.20 -6.51
N ASP A 119 -1.86 13.32 -7.17
CA ASP A 119 -1.56 14.42 -8.07
C ASP A 119 -2.48 14.42 -9.27
N TRP A 120 -2.79 13.24 -9.82
CA TRP A 120 -3.81 13.12 -10.86
C TRP A 120 -5.16 13.60 -10.35
N TYR A 121 -5.61 13.14 -9.18
CA TYR A 121 -6.87 13.59 -8.62
C TYR A 121 -6.94 15.12 -8.49
N GLU A 122 -5.87 15.78 -8.08
CA GLU A 122 -5.86 17.23 -7.90
C GLU A 122 -5.68 18.04 -9.18
N HIS A 123 -4.84 17.58 -10.11
CA HIS A 123 -4.38 18.38 -11.25
C HIS A 123 -4.82 17.85 -12.62
N GLY A 124 -5.50 16.71 -12.66
CA GLY A 124 -5.86 16.02 -13.90
C GLY A 124 -4.79 15.01 -14.35
N PRO A 125 -5.06 14.25 -15.44
CA PRO A 125 -4.21 13.13 -15.86
C PRO A 125 -2.78 13.57 -16.15
N PRO A 126 -1.78 12.71 -15.85
CA PRO A 126 -0.40 13.02 -16.21
C PRO A 126 -0.29 13.17 -17.74
N PRO A 127 0.57 14.09 -18.23
CA PRO A 127 0.70 14.38 -19.65
C PRO A 127 1.28 13.22 -20.47
N VAL A 128 1.90 12.23 -19.80
CA VAL A 128 2.43 11.02 -20.42
C VAL A 128 2.18 9.85 -19.48
N PHE A 129 1.68 8.74 -20.05
CA PHE A 129 1.49 7.45 -19.38
C PHE A 129 2.49 6.43 -19.93
#